data_AF-A0A0W0ZNW6-F1
#
_entry.id   AF-A0A0W0ZNW6-F1
#
_cell.length_a   1.000
_cell.length_b   1.000
_cell.length_c   1.000
_cell.angle_alpha   90.00
_cell.angle_beta   90.00
_cell.angle_gamma   90.00
#
_symmetry.space_group_name_H-M   'P 1'
#
loop_
_entity.id
_entity.type
_entity.pdbx_description
1 polymer ?
#
loop_
_entity_poly.entity_id
_entity_poly.type
_entity_poly.pdbx_seq_one_letter_code
_entity_poly.pdbx_strand_id
1 'polypeptide(L)'
;MRNKLLALFVVMAPISCYAAGQYSCTPNADKEIKRAITNYIVKTDISSKDVTIYAKKCVGDYAYAEVVPNKPITDNAMVYLHKESNGWQIMNWGTSFDQEFLDKLPQELRKPYP
;
A
#
# COMPACT_ATOMS: atom_id res chain seq x y z
N MET A 1 -43.35 47.42 -20.24
CA MET A 1 -42.10 46.77 -20.70
C MET A 1 -41.39 46.28 -19.43
N ARG A 2 -41.66 45.07 -18.92
CA ARG A 2 -41.07 43.78 -19.29
C ARG A 2 -39.54 43.85 -19.42
N ASN A 3 -38.83 43.50 -18.35
CA ASN A 3 -37.80 42.46 -18.45
C ASN A 3 -37.51 41.83 -17.09
N LYS A 4 -37.78 40.52 -17.02
CA LYS A 4 -37.47 39.63 -15.90
C LYS A 4 -36.02 39.17 -16.08
N LEU A 5 -35.15 39.43 -15.11
CA LEU A 5 -33.85 38.79 -15.01
C LEU A 5 -33.96 37.68 -13.96
N LEU A 6 -34.17 36.46 -14.44
CA LEU A 6 -34.01 35.24 -13.65
C LEU A 6 -32.52 35.04 -13.39
N ALA A 7 -32.09 35.26 -12.16
CA ALA A 7 -30.77 34.84 -11.68
C ALA A 7 -30.79 33.32 -11.46
N LEU A 8 -30.13 32.59 -12.36
CA LEU A 8 -29.90 31.15 -12.21
C LEU A 8 -28.86 30.94 -11.09
N PHE A 9 -29.32 30.52 -9.92
CA PHE A 9 -28.43 29.97 -8.88
C PHE A 9 -27.94 28.60 -9.34
N VAL A 10 -26.71 28.55 -9.84
CA VAL A 10 -26.00 27.29 -10.10
C VAL A 10 -25.62 26.71 -8.74
N VAL A 11 -26.42 25.76 -8.26
CA VAL A 11 -26.09 24.93 -7.10
C VAL A 11 -24.90 24.06 -7.50
N MET A 12 -23.69 24.48 -7.15
CA MET A 12 -22.53 23.60 -7.14
C MET A 12 -22.74 22.58 -6.02
N ALA A 13 -23.29 21.42 -6.35
CA ALA A 13 -23.24 20.27 -5.47
C ALA A 13 -21.75 19.89 -5.29
N PRO A 14 -21.21 19.83 -4.07
CA PRO A 14 -19.89 19.29 -3.86
C PRO A 14 -19.93 17.82 -4.28
N ILE A 15 -19.18 17.48 -5.33
CA ILE A 15 -18.93 16.09 -5.69
C ILE A 15 -18.05 15.54 -4.58
N SER A 16 -18.68 14.95 -3.57
CA SER A 16 -18.02 14.17 -2.52
C SER A 16 -17.37 12.95 -3.17
N CYS A 17 -16.15 13.11 -3.68
CA CYS A 17 -15.31 12.01 -4.11
C CYS A 17 -14.81 11.32 -2.85
N TYR A 18 -15.51 10.25 -2.44
CA TYR A 18 -15.13 9.42 -1.30
C TYR A 18 -13.74 8.80 -1.54
N ALA A 19 -12.83 9.08 -0.62
CA ALA A 19 -11.40 8.73 -0.63
C ALA A 19 -11.12 7.22 -0.47
N ALA A 20 -11.62 6.39 -1.38
CA ALA A 20 -11.18 5.00 -1.53
C ALA A 20 -9.95 4.94 -2.44
N GLY A 21 -8.80 5.43 -1.97
CA GLY A 21 -7.58 5.40 -2.80
C GLY A 21 -6.39 6.22 -2.34
N GLN A 22 -6.45 6.86 -1.17
CA GLN A 22 -5.42 7.84 -0.78
C GLN A 22 -4.00 7.26 -0.68
N TYR A 23 -3.88 5.94 -0.49
CA TYR A 23 -2.59 5.25 -0.32
C TYR A 23 -2.44 4.02 -1.21
N SER A 24 -3.17 3.92 -2.32
CA SER A 24 -2.94 2.83 -3.27
C SER A 24 -1.56 2.97 -3.92
N CYS A 25 -0.87 1.85 -4.09
CA CYS A 25 0.39 1.85 -4.82
C CYS A 25 0.12 2.10 -6.31
N THR A 26 0.95 2.95 -6.93
CA THR A 26 0.90 3.11 -8.40
C THR A 26 1.25 1.79 -9.08
N PRO A 27 0.81 1.54 -10.32
CA PRO A 27 1.12 0.29 -11.02
C PRO A 27 2.63 0.02 -11.14
N ASN A 28 3.44 1.07 -11.30
CA ASN A 28 4.89 0.91 -11.33
C ASN A 28 5.46 0.54 -9.96
N ALA A 29 5.02 1.21 -8.88
CA ALA A 29 5.45 0.90 -7.53
C ALA A 29 5.06 -0.54 -7.13
N ASP A 30 3.83 -0.96 -7.45
CA ASP A 30 3.37 -2.34 -7.21
C ASP A 30 4.30 -3.37 -7.88
N LYS A 31 4.66 -3.16 -9.14
CA LYS A 31 5.59 -4.04 -9.87
C LYS A 31 6.97 -4.07 -9.24
N GLU A 32 7.51 -2.91 -8.85
CA GLU A 32 8.84 -2.83 -8.24
C GLU A 32 8.90 -3.44 -6.84
N ILE A 33 7.86 -3.23 -6.03
CA ILE A 33 7.70 -3.84 -4.69
C ILE A 33 7.64 -5.35 -4.83
N LYS A 34 6.78 -5.87 -5.72
CA LYS A 34 6.69 -7.32 -5.98
C LYS A 34 8.04 -7.90 -6.38
N ARG A 35 8.77 -7.23 -7.28
CA ARG A 35 10.12 -7.64 -7.67
C ARG A 35 11.10 -7.64 -6.49
N ALA A 36 11.10 -6.60 -5.64
CA ALA A 36 11.97 -6.53 -4.47
C ALA A 36 11.69 -7.68 -3.49
N ILE A 37 10.42 -7.97 -3.22
CA ILE A 37 9.97 -9.07 -2.36
C ILE A 37 10.36 -10.42 -2.97
N THR A 38 10.10 -10.65 -4.26
CA THR A 38 10.52 -11.87 -4.94
C THR A 38 12.03 -12.10 -4.84
N ASN A 39 12.85 -11.06 -5.08
CA ASN A 39 14.30 -11.15 -4.97
C ASN A 39 14.78 -11.41 -3.54
N TYR A 40 14.02 -10.97 -2.53
CA TYR A 40 14.28 -11.28 -1.13
C TYR A 40 13.97 -12.76 -0.84
N ILE A 41 12.81 -13.25 -1.28
CA ILE A 41 12.37 -14.65 -1.08
C ILE A 41 13.33 -15.65 -1.72
N VAL A 42 13.89 -15.36 -2.90
CA VAL A 42 14.88 -16.26 -3.55
C VAL A 42 16.12 -16.52 -2.69
N LYS A 43 16.37 -15.66 -1.68
CA LYS A 43 17.47 -15.83 -0.71
C LYS A 43 17.05 -16.62 0.54
N THR A 44 15.80 -17.04 0.65
CA THR A 44 15.25 -17.81 1.79
C THR A 44 14.84 -19.22 1.34
N ASP A 45 14.47 -20.08 2.28
CA ASP A 45 14.01 -21.45 1.98
C ASP A 45 12.59 -21.51 1.37
N ILE A 46 11.93 -20.35 1.21
CA ILE A 46 10.59 -20.25 0.63
C ILE A 46 10.72 -20.03 -0.87
N SER A 47 10.01 -20.81 -1.68
CA SER A 47 9.94 -20.57 -3.12
C SER A 47 8.98 -19.41 -3.44
N SER A 48 9.42 -18.47 -4.27
CA SER A 48 8.58 -17.35 -4.71
C SER A 48 7.35 -17.77 -5.53
N LYS A 49 7.29 -19.03 -5.99
CA LYS A 49 6.13 -19.60 -6.70
C LYS A 49 5.03 -20.09 -5.75
N ASP A 50 5.35 -20.25 -4.47
CA ASP A 50 4.43 -20.76 -3.45
C ASP A 50 3.72 -19.64 -2.69
N VAL A 51 3.90 -18.39 -3.11
CA VAL A 51 3.26 -17.23 -2.49
C VAL A 51 2.65 -16.30 -3.54
N THR A 52 1.64 -15.54 -3.11
CA THR A 52 1.11 -14.38 -3.83
C THR A 52 1.45 -13.12 -3.05
N ILE A 53 1.93 -12.10 -3.76
CA ILE A 53 2.38 -10.83 -3.18
C ILE A 53 1.36 -9.74 -3.52
N TYR A 54 0.90 -9.01 -2.52
CA TYR A 54 -0.03 -7.90 -2.66
C TYR A 54 0.60 -6.62 -2.09
N ALA A 55 0.92 -5.63 -2.94
CA ALA A 55 1.27 -4.30 -2.45
C ALA A 55 -0.03 -3.60 -1.99
N LYS A 56 -0.22 -3.45 -0.68
CA LYS A 56 -1.49 -3.00 -0.10
C LYS A 56 -1.54 -1.49 0.03
N LYS A 57 -0.46 -0.86 0.50
CA LYS A 57 -0.40 0.59 0.76
C LYS A 57 0.98 1.16 0.41
N CYS A 58 0.99 2.36 -0.16
CA CYS A 58 2.17 3.16 -0.41
C CYS A 58 1.95 4.57 0.18
N VAL A 59 2.85 5.02 1.05
CA VAL A 59 2.76 6.30 1.77
C VAL A 59 4.13 6.97 1.70
N GLY A 60 4.27 8.00 0.87
CA GLY A 60 5.57 8.60 0.57
C GLY A 60 6.55 7.56 0.02
N ASP A 61 7.72 7.47 0.65
CA ASP A 61 8.77 6.50 0.32
C ASP A 61 8.63 5.17 1.09
N TYR A 62 7.50 4.93 1.75
CA TYR A 62 7.23 3.70 2.48
C TYR A 62 6.12 2.88 1.84
N ALA A 63 6.19 1.56 1.98
CA ALA A 63 5.15 0.66 1.54
C ALA A 63 4.88 -0.49 2.52
N TYR A 64 3.64 -0.97 2.48
CA TYR A 64 3.19 -2.19 3.13
C TYR A 64 2.69 -3.17 2.06
N ALA A 65 3.22 -4.38 2.11
CA ALA A 65 2.79 -5.50 1.30
C ALA A 65 2.44 -6.70 2.17
N GLU A 66 1.57 -7.55 1.65
CA GLU A 66 1.21 -8.84 2.25
C GLU A 66 1.70 -9.96 1.33
N VAL A 67 2.30 -10.98 1.92
CA VAL A 67 2.74 -12.19 1.24
C VAL A 67 1.90 -13.34 1.76
N VAL A 68 1.06 -13.85 0.88
CA VAL A 68 0.06 -14.89 1.18
C VAL A 68 0.55 -16.21 0.60
N PRO A 69 0.78 -17.24 1.42
CA PRO A 69 1.06 -18.58 0.94
C PRO A 69 -0.07 -19.09 0.05
N ASN A 70 0.26 -19.64 -1.12
CA ASN A 70 -0.71 -20.23 -2.05
C ASN A 70 -1.35 -21.49 -1.49
N LYS A 71 -0.73 -22.10 -0.47
CA LYS A 71 -1.25 -23.21 0.32
C LYS A 71 -1.25 -22.79 1.79
N PRO A 72 -2.25 -23.16 2.59
CA PRO A 72 -2.37 -22.74 3.99
C PRO A 72 -1.44 -23.55 4.92
N ILE A 73 -0.14 -23.52 4.65
CA ILE A 73 0.89 -24.21 5.45
C ILE A 73 1.55 -23.27 6.46
N THR A 74 1.36 -21.96 6.31
CA THR A 74 1.91 -20.89 7.14
C THR A 74 0.98 -19.69 7.08
N ASP A 75 1.10 -18.81 8.07
CA ASP A 75 0.40 -17.53 8.14
C ASP A 75 0.85 -16.57 7.02
N ASN A 76 0.01 -15.57 6.74
CA ASN A 76 0.36 -14.46 5.87
C ASN A 76 1.46 -13.63 6.52
N ALA A 77 2.49 -13.29 5.74
CA ALA A 77 3.53 -12.39 6.20
C ALA A 77 3.22 -10.96 5.77
N MET A 78 3.53 -10.03 6.66
CA MET A 78 3.55 -8.60 6.41
C MET A 78 4.98 -8.19 6.05
N VAL A 79 5.10 -7.31 5.06
CA VAL A 79 6.39 -6.81 4.58
C VAL A 79 6.34 -5.30 4.50
N TYR A 80 7.26 -4.66 5.21
CA TYR A 80 7.43 -3.22 5.15
C TYR A 80 8.67 -2.87 4.33
N LEU A 81 8.53 -1.90 3.45
CA LEU A 81 9.57 -1.48 2.53
C LEU A 81 9.80 0.03 2.61
N HIS A 82 11.04 0.42 2.33
CA HIS A 82 11.42 1.81 2.10
C HIS A 82 12.01 1.96 0.70
N LYS A 83 11.72 3.09 0.04
CA LYS A 83 12.22 3.41 -1.29
C LYS A 83 13.54 4.15 -1.16
N GLU A 84 14.60 3.50 -1.59
CA GLU A 84 15.93 4.09 -1.70
C GLU A 84 16.21 4.52 -3.15
N SER A 85 17.33 5.22 -3.35
CA SER A 85 17.79 5.62 -4.69
C SER A 85 17.93 4.45 -5.69
N ASN A 86 18.21 3.24 -5.19
CA ASN A 86 18.36 2.02 -5.98
C ASN A 86 17.08 1.17 -6.06
N GLY A 87 15.96 1.64 -5.51
CA GLY A 87 14.66 0.98 -5.51
C GLY A 87 14.16 0.60 -4.12
N TRP A 88 13.12 -0.24 -4.09
CA TRP A 88 12.50 -0.67 -2.84
C TRP A 88 13.37 -1.69 -2.10
N GLN A 89 13.59 -1.45 -0.81
CA GLN A 89 14.31 -2.34 0.09
C GLN A 89 13.39 -2.83 1.21
N ILE A 90 13.57 -4.10 1.61
CA ILE A 90 12.83 -4.68 2.73
C ILE A 90 13.39 -4.10 4.03
N MET A 91 12.54 -3.42 4.80
CA MET A 91 12.88 -2.99 6.16
C MET A 91 12.67 -4.12 7.16
N ASN A 92 11.53 -4.80 7.06
CA ASN A 92 11.19 -5.91 7.95
C ASN A 92 10.14 -6.82 7.32
N TRP A 93 10.15 -8.09 7.74
CA TRP A 93 9.28 -9.16 7.27
C TRP A 93 8.86 -10.03 8.46
N GLY A 94 7.57 -10.24 8.65
CA GLY A 94 7.09 -11.08 9.75
C GLY A 94 5.57 -11.12 9.86
N THR A 95 5.06 -11.81 10.87
CA THR A 95 3.63 -11.90 11.19
C THR A 95 3.22 -10.93 12.31
N SER A 96 4.19 -10.31 12.97
CA SER A 96 3.99 -9.28 13.99
C SER A 96 5.25 -8.41 14.12
N PHE A 97 5.11 -7.22 14.70
CA PHE A 97 6.21 -6.28 14.90
C PHE A 97 6.06 -5.56 16.23
N ASP A 98 7.19 -5.24 16.85
CA ASP A 98 7.21 -4.40 18.05
C ASP A 98 6.85 -2.94 17.72
N GLN A 99 6.49 -2.19 18.77
CA GLN A 99 6.11 -0.80 18.64
C GLN A 99 7.28 0.08 18.17
N GLU A 100 8.51 -0.24 18.57
CA GLU A 100 9.71 0.52 18.19
C GLU A 100 9.90 0.54 16.68
N PHE A 101 9.70 -0.61 16.02
CA PHE A 101 9.72 -0.72 14.58
C PHE A 101 8.57 0.06 13.94
N LEU A 102 7.34 -0.14 14.44
CA LEU A 102 6.16 0.51 13.87
C LEU A 102 6.25 2.04 13.95
N ASP A 103 6.88 2.59 14.99
CA ASP A 103 7.05 4.03 15.14
C ASP A 103 7.98 4.68 14.12
N LYS A 104 8.80 3.87 13.42
CA LYS A 104 9.66 4.31 12.30
C LYS A 104 8.86 4.54 11.01
N LEU A 105 7.61 4.07 10.94
CA LEU A 105 6.77 4.14 9.75
C LEU A 105 5.81 5.34 9.77
N PRO A 106 5.33 5.82 8.61
CA PRO A 106 4.17 6.70 8.53
C PRO A 106 2.96 6.11 9.27
N GLN A 107 2.20 6.95 9.97
CA GLN A 107 1.09 6.53 10.84
C GLN A 107 0.06 5.66 10.11
N GLU A 108 -0.15 5.95 8.83
CA GLU A 108 -1.11 5.29 7.93
C GLU A 108 -0.72 3.85 7.58
N LEU A 109 0.56 3.51 7.77
CA LEU A 109 1.10 2.16 7.60
C LEU A 109 1.15 1.37 8.92
N ARG A 110 1.18 2.03 10.09
CA ARG A 110 1.31 1.36 11.40
C ARG A 110 0.14 0.44 11.75
N LYS A 111 -1.03 0.67 11.13
CA LYS A 111 -2.22 -0.17 11.24
C LYS A 111 -2.55 -0.73 9.86
N PRO A 112 -2.07 -1.93 9.52
CA PRO A 112 -2.37 -2.54 8.23
C PRO A 112 -3.85 -2.88 8.06
N TYR A 113 -4.67 -2.84 9.12
CA TYR A 113 -6.14 -2.99 9.08
C TYR A 113 -6.88 -1.93 9.91
N PRO A 114 -8.10 -1.50 9.50
CA PRO A 114 -9.09 -0.91 10.40
C PRO A 114 -9.64 -1.93 11.41
#